data_AF-A0A7J4RT98-F1
#
_entry.id   AF-A0A7J4RT98-F1
#
_cell.length_a   1.000
_cell.length_b   1.000
_cell.length_c   1.000
_cell.angle_alpha   90.00
_cell.angle_beta   90.00
_cell.angle_gamma   90.00
#
_symmetry.space_group_name_H-M   'P 1'
#
loop_
_entity.id
_entity.type
_entity.pdbx_description
1 polymer ?
#
loop_
_entity_poly.entity_id
_entity_poly.type
_entity_poly.pdbx_seq_one_letter_code
_entity_poly.pdbx_strand_id
1 'polypeptide(L)'
;MLGHFHAIENNLDENNRQLATTHALHPIVELYDLISPELQEHDTELDSELKQVLFELNDKTTSAGITREQAQEAIDEARDLVDVVRATVVGDKYDGTNFKIKLIIGLLETAQIEYEEAVSGGEIKKMTEFQDGSAFVWQSQQIYSTVESEIPEHEAEEIAEFYDDLLSAFDSRSDPETIKTLAGGIIHELEVVAGEESEVTELTGYVENIRNLLTEAKEEYAKGETDEALSLATKAYLDNFEYLESAVGAQDPELNEEVEEMMREELRDMIKNGAPAGEVSSHIDGILLKMDQVAVIVPEFGPMAFVVLGIAIIAVLIVGIKQQKLVPKL
;
A
#
# COMPACT_ATOMS: atom_id res chain seq x y z
N MET A 1 6.84 -12.56 -8.88
CA MET A 1 6.96 -13.25 -10.18
C MET A 1 6.24 -12.50 -11.30
N LEU A 2 4.92 -12.30 -11.24
CA LEU A 2 4.18 -11.64 -12.33
C LEU A 2 4.67 -10.23 -12.69
N GLY A 3 5.09 -9.43 -11.69
CA GLY A 3 5.73 -8.12 -11.93
C GLY A 3 6.95 -8.23 -12.85
N HIS A 4 7.89 -9.13 -12.55
CA HIS A 4 9.05 -9.37 -13.42
C HIS A 4 8.64 -9.82 -14.82
N PHE A 5 7.59 -10.66 -14.96
CA PHE A 5 7.12 -11.09 -16.29
C PHE A 5 6.61 -9.91 -17.12
N HIS A 6 5.90 -8.98 -16.49
CA HIS A 6 5.51 -7.72 -17.14
C HIS A 6 6.73 -6.87 -17.52
N ALA A 7 7.72 -6.76 -16.62
CA ALA A 7 8.96 -6.04 -16.91
C ALA A 7 9.78 -6.68 -18.06
N ILE A 8 9.76 -8.01 -18.19
CA ILE A 8 10.36 -8.72 -19.34
C ILE A 8 9.68 -8.27 -20.64
N GLU A 9 8.34 -8.26 -20.69
CA GLU A 9 7.59 -7.85 -21.89
C GLU A 9 7.92 -6.42 -22.31
N ASN A 10 7.83 -5.48 -21.38
CA ASN A 10 8.12 -4.06 -21.63
C ASN A 10 9.54 -3.88 -22.18
N ASN A 11 10.53 -4.52 -21.55
CA ASN A 11 11.92 -4.42 -22.01
C ASN A 11 12.14 -5.10 -23.37
N LEU A 12 11.47 -6.22 -23.66
CA LEU A 12 11.56 -6.85 -24.97
C LEU A 12 10.92 -5.99 -26.07
N ASP A 13 9.79 -5.33 -25.78
CA ASP A 13 9.11 -4.42 -26.69
C ASP A 13 9.97 -3.18 -26.99
N GLU A 14 10.73 -2.71 -26.01
CA GLU A 14 11.72 -1.64 -26.15
C GLU A 14 13.06 -2.09 -26.75
N ASN A 15 13.19 -3.37 -27.12
CA ASN A 15 14.45 -3.99 -27.59
C ASN A 15 15.59 -3.96 -26.55
N ASN A 16 15.28 -3.81 -25.27
CA ASN A 16 16.20 -3.85 -24.15
C ASN A 16 16.37 -5.27 -23.59
N ARG A 17 17.00 -6.15 -24.38
CA ARG A 17 17.20 -7.55 -23.98
C ARG A 17 18.06 -7.71 -22.71
N GLN A 18 18.94 -6.75 -22.42
CA GLN A 18 19.77 -6.80 -21.21
C GLN A 18 18.91 -6.70 -19.95
N LEU A 19 17.99 -5.73 -19.87
CA LEU A 19 17.09 -5.63 -18.72
C LEU A 19 16.06 -6.76 -18.70
N ALA A 20 15.53 -7.17 -19.87
CA ALA A 20 14.65 -8.34 -19.93
C ALA A 20 15.33 -9.60 -19.36
N THR A 21 16.61 -9.80 -19.66
CA THR A 21 17.43 -10.89 -19.09
C THR A 21 17.53 -10.80 -17.57
N THR A 22 17.77 -9.60 -17.02
CA THR A 22 17.84 -9.40 -15.57
C THR A 22 16.52 -9.76 -14.90
N HIS A 23 15.39 -9.27 -15.43
CA HIS A 23 14.05 -9.60 -14.92
C HIS A 23 13.69 -11.08 -15.03
N ALA A 24 14.16 -11.78 -16.07
CA ALA A 24 13.97 -13.22 -16.18
C ALA A 24 14.79 -14.03 -15.14
N LEU A 25 15.85 -13.44 -14.59
CA LEU A 25 16.70 -14.09 -13.59
C LEU A 25 16.15 -13.95 -12.16
N HIS A 26 15.54 -12.81 -11.82
CA HIS A 26 15.03 -12.50 -10.47
C HIS A 26 14.09 -13.59 -9.92
N PRO A 27 13.07 -14.09 -10.67
CA PRO A 27 12.22 -15.18 -10.20
C PRO A 27 12.96 -16.44 -9.75
N ILE A 28 14.06 -16.79 -10.42
CA ILE A 28 14.86 -17.99 -10.11
C ILE A 28 15.78 -17.74 -8.93
N VAL A 29 16.44 -16.58 -8.89
CA VAL A 29 17.52 -16.30 -7.93
C VAL A 29 16.98 -15.82 -6.59
N GLU A 30 15.85 -15.11 -6.59
CA GLU A 30 15.36 -14.41 -5.40
C GLU A 30 14.05 -15.02 -4.89
N LEU A 31 13.16 -15.44 -5.78
CA LEU A 31 11.82 -15.88 -5.39
C LEU A 31 11.69 -17.40 -5.26
N TYR A 32 12.33 -18.17 -6.14
CA TYR A 32 12.17 -19.64 -6.16
C TYR A 32 12.56 -20.28 -4.82
N ASP A 33 13.69 -19.88 -4.23
CA ASP A 33 14.15 -20.44 -2.96
C ASP A 33 13.21 -20.08 -1.78
N LEU A 34 12.44 -18.98 -1.88
CA LEU A 34 11.44 -18.59 -0.88
C LEU A 34 10.17 -19.45 -0.99
N ILE A 35 9.73 -19.78 -2.20
CA ILE A 35 8.47 -20.51 -2.43
C ILE A 35 8.65 -22.04 -2.42
N SER A 36 9.84 -22.53 -2.78
CA SER A 36 10.11 -23.96 -2.96
C SER A 36 9.80 -24.80 -1.71
N PRO A 37 10.16 -24.38 -0.47
CA PRO A 37 9.84 -25.15 0.73
C PRO A 37 8.34 -25.38 0.90
N GLU A 38 7.52 -24.35 0.73
CA GLU A 38 6.06 -24.46 0.85
C GLU A 38 5.50 -25.31 -0.30
N LEU A 39 5.90 -25.03 -1.55
CA LEU A 39 5.41 -25.78 -2.71
C LEU A 39 5.76 -27.27 -2.62
N GLN A 40 6.93 -27.65 -2.10
CA GLN A 40 7.31 -29.04 -1.88
C GLN A 40 6.45 -29.76 -0.82
N GLU A 41 5.85 -29.03 0.13
CA GLU A 41 4.91 -29.62 1.09
C GLU A 41 3.56 -29.97 0.43
N HIS A 42 3.17 -29.25 -0.63
CA HIS A 42 1.90 -29.46 -1.35
C HIS A 42 2.06 -30.35 -2.59
N ASP A 43 3.05 -30.09 -3.44
CA ASP A 43 3.30 -30.78 -4.70
C ASP A 43 4.77 -30.67 -5.15
N THR A 44 5.54 -31.76 -4.98
CA THR A 44 6.96 -31.82 -5.35
C THR A 44 7.22 -31.89 -6.86
N GLU A 45 6.24 -32.39 -7.64
CA GLU A 45 6.35 -32.42 -9.10
C GLU A 45 6.17 -31.01 -9.65
N LEU A 46 5.18 -30.28 -9.13
CA LEU A 46 4.93 -28.88 -9.47
C LEU A 46 6.10 -27.95 -9.08
N ASP A 47 6.76 -28.19 -7.93
CA ASP A 47 8.00 -27.48 -7.57
C ASP A 47 9.11 -27.66 -8.62
N SER A 48 9.29 -28.89 -9.10
CA SER A 48 10.29 -29.20 -10.12
C SER A 48 9.93 -28.58 -11.47
N GLU A 49 8.64 -28.62 -11.84
CA GLU A 49 8.11 -28.02 -13.06
C GLU A 49 8.28 -26.50 -13.04
N LEU A 50 7.96 -25.84 -11.92
CA LEU A 50 8.15 -24.40 -11.76
C LEU A 50 9.60 -24.01 -11.95
N LYS A 51 10.53 -24.73 -11.31
CA LYS A 51 11.96 -24.48 -11.48
C LYS A 51 12.38 -24.58 -12.94
N GLN A 52 11.92 -25.63 -13.63
CA GLN A 52 12.24 -25.86 -15.03
C GLN A 52 11.72 -24.73 -15.91
N VAL A 53 10.44 -24.37 -15.79
CA VAL A 53 9.80 -23.32 -16.59
C VAL A 53 10.47 -21.97 -16.37
N LEU A 54 10.87 -21.63 -15.14
CA LEU A 54 11.62 -20.40 -14.89
C LEU A 54 13.01 -20.42 -15.59
N PHE A 55 13.74 -21.55 -15.55
CA PHE A 55 15.00 -21.68 -16.30
C PHE A 55 14.80 -21.56 -17.81
N GLU A 56 13.72 -22.14 -18.34
CA GLU A 56 13.37 -22.05 -19.75
C GLU A 56 13.00 -20.61 -20.14
N LEU A 57 12.21 -19.91 -19.33
CA LEU A 57 11.93 -18.48 -19.49
C LEU A 57 13.21 -17.65 -19.56
N ASN A 58 14.16 -17.90 -18.66
CA ASN A 58 15.46 -17.21 -18.68
C ASN A 58 16.23 -17.54 -19.97
N ASP A 59 16.31 -18.80 -20.41
CA ASP A 59 16.97 -19.15 -21.69
C ASP A 59 16.31 -18.45 -22.88
N LYS A 60 14.97 -18.46 -22.96
CA LYS A 60 14.21 -17.84 -24.05
C LYS A 60 14.31 -16.31 -24.04
N THR A 61 14.58 -15.70 -22.90
CA THR A 61 14.78 -14.25 -22.81
C THR A 61 16.22 -13.85 -23.13
N THR A 62 17.20 -14.69 -22.77
CA THR A 62 18.64 -14.37 -22.90
C THR A 62 19.27 -14.79 -24.23
N SER A 63 18.81 -15.89 -24.82
CA SER A 63 19.52 -16.55 -25.92
C SER A 63 19.49 -15.76 -27.24
N ALA A 64 20.65 -15.70 -27.90
CA ALA A 64 20.78 -15.04 -29.20
C ALA A 64 19.94 -15.73 -30.28
N GLY A 65 19.15 -14.95 -31.02
CA GLY A 65 18.30 -15.46 -32.10
C GLY A 65 16.91 -15.91 -31.65
N ILE A 66 16.58 -15.82 -30.36
CA ILE A 66 15.19 -15.99 -29.90
C ILE A 66 14.35 -14.79 -30.33
N THR A 67 13.23 -15.07 -30.98
CA THR A 67 12.25 -14.07 -31.43
C THR A 67 11.40 -13.53 -30.27
N ARG A 68 10.73 -12.39 -30.48
CA ARG A 68 9.83 -11.80 -29.48
C ARG A 68 8.66 -12.74 -29.17
N GLU A 69 8.16 -13.44 -30.18
CA GLU A 69 7.08 -14.41 -30.10
C GLU A 69 7.48 -15.62 -29.27
N GLN A 70 8.67 -16.17 -29.49
CA GLN A 70 9.18 -17.29 -28.70
C GLN A 70 9.44 -16.92 -27.23
N ALA A 71 9.86 -15.67 -26.97
CA ALA A 71 9.96 -15.18 -25.61
C ALA A 71 8.57 -15.03 -24.97
N GLN A 72 7.57 -14.54 -25.73
CA GLN A 72 6.19 -14.44 -25.25
C GLN A 72 5.62 -15.81 -24.87
N GLU A 73 5.81 -16.83 -25.71
CA GLU A 73 5.35 -18.20 -25.42
C GLU A 73 5.89 -18.70 -24.07
N ALA A 74 7.16 -18.44 -23.77
CA ALA A 74 7.76 -18.82 -22.49
C ALA A 74 7.26 -17.99 -21.31
N ILE A 75 6.95 -16.70 -21.52
CA ILE A 75 6.33 -15.83 -20.52
C ILE A 75 4.92 -16.32 -20.19
N ASP A 76 4.13 -16.65 -21.20
CA ASP A 76 2.75 -17.13 -21.04
C ASP A 76 2.74 -18.50 -20.32
N GLU A 77 3.62 -19.43 -20.70
CA GLU A 77 3.78 -20.71 -20.02
C GLU A 77 4.18 -20.53 -18.54
N ALA A 78 5.11 -19.61 -18.25
CA ALA A 78 5.49 -19.30 -16.87
C ALA A 78 4.36 -18.65 -16.07
N ARG A 79 3.53 -17.80 -16.69
CA ARG A 79 2.34 -17.21 -16.07
C ARG A 79 1.31 -18.27 -15.69
N ASP A 80 0.95 -19.10 -16.66
CA ASP A 80 -0.03 -20.18 -16.45
C ASP A 80 0.40 -21.10 -15.30
N LEU A 81 1.68 -21.47 -15.27
CA LEU A 81 2.21 -22.33 -14.20
C LEU A 81 2.26 -21.63 -12.84
N VAL A 82 2.61 -20.34 -12.78
CA VAL A 82 2.56 -19.56 -11.53
C VAL A 82 1.15 -19.49 -10.97
N ASP A 83 0.13 -19.39 -11.81
CA ASP A 83 -1.27 -19.39 -11.36
C ASP A 83 -1.68 -20.78 -10.83
N VAL A 84 -1.23 -21.87 -11.45
CA VAL A 84 -1.40 -23.23 -10.92
C VAL A 84 -0.70 -23.38 -9.56
N VAL A 85 0.54 -22.91 -9.42
CA VAL A 85 1.32 -22.93 -8.17
C VAL A 85 0.57 -22.20 -7.06
N ARG A 86 0.06 -21.00 -7.34
CA ARG A 86 -0.72 -20.22 -6.38
C ARG A 86 -1.98 -20.95 -5.95
N ALA A 87 -2.75 -21.49 -6.90
CA ALA A 87 -3.95 -22.25 -6.60
C ALA A 87 -3.65 -23.51 -5.76
N THR A 88 -2.55 -24.20 -6.04
CA THR A 88 -2.12 -25.39 -5.29
C THR A 88 -1.72 -25.07 -3.85
N VAL A 89 -0.94 -24.01 -3.64
CA VAL A 89 -0.43 -23.64 -2.30
C VAL A 89 -1.51 -22.95 -1.45
N VAL A 90 -2.25 -22.02 -2.05
CA VAL A 90 -3.21 -21.17 -1.32
C VAL A 90 -4.59 -21.83 -1.22
N GLY A 91 -4.94 -22.69 -2.19
CA GLY A 91 -6.22 -23.40 -2.26
C GLY A 91 -7.42 -22.44 -2.40
N ASP A 92 -8.53 -22.80 -1.76
CA ASP A 92 -9.81 -22.07 -1.82
C ASP A 92 -9.72 -20.59 -1.40
N LYS A 93 -8.64 -20.19 -0.71
CA LYS A 93 -8.44 -18.80 -0.29
C LYS A 93 -7.93 -17.90 -1.42
N TYR A 94 -7.42 -18.48 -2.51
CA TYR A 94 -6.77 -17.73 -3.59
C TYR A 94 -7.68 -16.67 -4.21
N ASP A 95 -8.97 -17.00 -4.36
CA ASP A 95 -9.98 -16.09 -4.89
C ASP A 95 -10.58 -15.15 -3.83
N GLY A 96 -10.19 -15.30 -2.56
CA GLY A 96 -10.75 -14.52 -1.45
C GLY A 96 -10.22 -13.09 -1.40
N THR A 97 -11.12 -12.14 -1.18
CA THR A 97 -10.82 -10.70 -1.12
C THR A 97 -9.73 -10.37 -0.11
N ASN A 98 -9.80 -10.89 1.12
CA ASN A 98 -8.76 -10.66 2.13
C ASN A 98 -7.37 -11.20 1.70
N PHE A 99 -7.33 -12.29 0.93
CA PHE A 99 -6.04 -12.80 0.42
C PHE A 99 -5.47 -11.85 -0.64
N LYS A 100 -6.32 -11.39 -1.57
CA LYS A 100 -5.93 -10.43 -2.61
C LYS A 100 -5.50 -9.09 -2.01
N ILE A 101 -6.20 -8.60 -0.99
CA ILE A 101 -5.81 -7.40 -0.22
C ILE A 101 -4.39 -7.57 0.35
N LYS A 102 -4.11 -8.68 1.05
CA LYS A 102 -2.77 -8.93 1.61
C LYS A 102 -1.69 -9.07 0.53
N LEU A 103 -2.05 -9.61 -0.63
CA LEU A 103 -1.15 -9.67 -1.77
C LEU A 103 -0.86 -8.27 -2.34
N ILE A 104 -1.86 -7.39 -2.43
CA ILE A 104 -1.68 -5.98 -2.84
C ILE A 104 -0.75 -5.26 -1.87
N ILE A 105 -0.99 -5.39 -0.55
CA ILE A 105 -0.15 -4.79 0.49
C ILE A 105 1.31 -5.22 0.34
N GLY A 106 1.59 -6.53 0.28
CA GLY A 106 2.97 -7.01 0.14
C GLY A 106 3.67 -6.57 -1.15
N LEU A 107 2.91 -6.37 -2.25
CA LEU A 107 3.45 -5.79 -3.49
C LEU A 107 3.82 -4.32 -3.32
N LEU A 108 2.97 -3.53 -2.65
CA LEU A 108 3.22 -2.12 -2.39
C LEU A 108 4.39 -1.91 -1.42
N GLU A 109 4.49 -2.70 -0.35
CA GLU A 109 5.64 -2.69 0.57
C GLU A 109 6.96 -2.98 -0.15
N THR A 110 6.95 -3.99 -1.04
CA THR A 110 8.14 -4.31 -1.85
C THR A 110 8.45 -3.18 -2.82
N ALA A 111 7.43 -2.59 -3.45
CA ALA A 111 7.62 -1.46 -4.36
C ALA A 111 8.28 -0.24 -3.70
N GLN A 112 7.94 0.04 -2.45
CA GLN A 112 8.57 1.11 -1.67
C GLN A 112 10.08 0.86 -1.51
N ILE A 113 10.47 -0.37 -1.14
CA ILE A 113 11.88 -0.76 -0.95
C ILE A 113 12.65 -0.64 -2.27
N GLU A 114 12.11 -1.23 -3.34
CA GLU A 114 12.74 -1.19 -4.67
C GLU A 114 12.93 0.24 -5.17
N TYR A 115 11.93 1.10 -4.99
CA TYR A 115 12.02 2.49 -5.39
C TYR A 115 13.07 3.28 -4.59
N GLU A 116 13.14 3.08 -3.27
CA GLU A 116 14.14 3.70 -2.41
C GLU A 116 15.57 3.33 -2.84
N GLU A 117 15.79 2.07 -3.24
CA GLU A 117 17.07 1.63 -3.76
C GLU A 117 17.38 2.21 -5.16
N ALA A 118 16.35 2.48 -5.95
CA ALA A 118 16.46 2.84 -7.35
C ALA A 118 16.65 4.34 -7.59
N VAL A 119 15.99 5.22 -6.83
CA VAL A 119 15.92 6.66 -7.12
C VAL A 119 16.62 7.49 -6.05
N SER A 120 17.48 8.41 -6.49
CA SER A 120 18.12 9.37 -5.58
C SER A 120 18.35 10.71 -6.27
N GLY A 121 17.84 11.79 -5.67
CA GLY A 121 17.96 13.15 -6.20
C GLY A 121 17.25 13.35 -7.55
N GLY A 122 16.10 12.72 -7.76
CA GLY A 122 15.33 12.80 -9.01
C GLY A 122 15.92 11.98 -10.18
N GLU A 123 16.96 11.18 -9.93
CA GLU A 123 17.61 10.35 -10.93
C GLU A 123 17.46 8.86 -10.61
N ILE A 124 17.18 8.05 -11.64
CA ILE A 124 17.19 6.58 -11.55
C ILE A 124 18.65 6.12 -11.52
N LYS A 125 19.11 5.69 -10.35
CA LYS A 125 20.45 5.12 -10.11
C LYS A 125 20.50 3.64 -10.42
N LYS A 126 19.40 2.92 -10.22
CA LYS A 126 19.30 1.51 -10.56
C LYS A 126 17.99 1.24 -11.33
N MET A 127 18.13 1.03 -12.64
CA MET A 127 16.99 0.91 -13.55
C MET A 127 16.20 -0.40 -13.34
N THR A 128 16.86 -1.48 -12.94
CA THR A 128 16.19 -2.76 -12.70
C THR A 128 15.22 -2.63 -11.52
N GLU A 129 15.70 -2.11 -10.40
CA GLU A 129 14.93 -1.90 -9.17
C GLU A 129 13.80 -0.88 -9.41
N PHE A 130 14.05 0.18 -10.21
CA PHE A 130 12.98 1.10 -10.62
C PHE A 130 11.87 0.39 -11.39
N GLN A 131 12.22 -0.49 -12.33
CA GLN A 131 11.26 -1.26 -13.11
C GLN A 131 10.54 -2.32 -12.26
N ASP A 132 11.23 -2.93 -11.29
CA ASP A 132 10.61 -3.87 -10.34
C ASP A 132 9.57 -3.18 -9.47
N GLY A 133 9.92 -2.06 -8.83
CA GLY A 133 8.98 -1.26 -8.07
C GLY A 133 7.77 -0.82 -8.89
N SER A 134 8.00 -0.33 -10.12
CA SER A 134 6.93 0.09 -11.04
C SER A 134 6.01 -1.09 -11.40
N ALA A 135 6.59 -2.26 -11.67
CA ALA A 135 5.81 -3.45 -12.02
C ALA A 135 5.02 -4.02 -10.85
N PHE A 136 5.51 -3.88 -9.60
CA PHE A 136 4.77 -4.26 -8.41
C PHE A 136 3.58 -3.33 -8.15
N VAL A 137 3.73 -2.01 -8.33
CA VAL A 137 2.59 -1.06 -8.28
C VAL A 137 1.56 -1.38 -9.36
N TRP A 138 1.99 -1.60 -10.59
CA TRP A 138 1.08 -1.97 -11.68
C TRP A 138 0.30 -3.25 -11.36
N GLN A 139 1.01 -4.30 -10.90
CA GLN A 139 0.37 -5.57 -10.56
C GLN A 139 -0.59 -5.45 -9.39
N SER A 140 -0.26 -4.61 -8.39
CA SER A 140 -1.12 -4.38 -7.24
C SER A 140 -2.43 -3.70 -7.68
N GLN A 141 -2.35 -2.69 -8.56
CA GLN A 141 -3.53 -2.05 -9.15
C GLN A 141 -4.38 -3.02 -9.99
N GLN A 142 -3.75 -3.93 -10.76
CA GLN A 142 -4.50 -4.95 -11.50
C GLN A 142 -5.29 -5.86 -10.56
N ILE A 143 -4.70 -6.28 -9.43
CA ILE A 143 -5.39 -7.13 -8.46
C ILE A 143 -6.52 -6.34 -7.78
N TYR A 144 -6.25 -5.09 -7.40
CA TYR A 144 -7.23 -4.17 -6.79
C TYR A 144 -8.49 -4.05 -7.66
N SER A 145 -8.35 -3.86 -8.97
CA SER A 145 -9.50 -3.78 -9.90
C SER A 145 -10.42 -5.01 -9.89
N THR A 146 -9.93 -6.16 -9.42
CA THR A 146 -10.73 -7.39 -9.31
C THR A 146 -11.53 -7.48 -8.01
N VAL A 147 -11.21 -6.64 -7.02
CA VAL A 147 -11.84 -6.60 -5.70
C VAL A 147 -12.50 -5.27 -5.38
N GLU A 148 -12.24 -4.22 -6.17
CA GLU A 148 -12.78 -2.86 -6.01
C GLU A 148 -14.30 -2.87 -5.72
N SER A 149 -15.09 -3.66 -6.45
CA SER A 149 -16.56 -3.72 -6.23
C SER A 149 -17.00 -4.32 -4.89
N GLU A 150 -16.07 -4.91 -4.14
CA GLU A 150 -16.29 -5.49 -2.81
C GLU A 150 -15.78 -4.58 -1.68
N ILE A 151 -15.07 -3.50 -2.05
CA ILE A 151 -14.55 -2.47 -1.13
C ILE A 151 -15.65 -1.42 -0.93
N PRO A 152 -15.84 -0.87 0.28
CA PRO A 152 -16.82 0.19 0.46
C PRO A 152 -16.43 1.45 -0.34
N GLU A 153 -17.43 2.22 -0.76
CA GLU A 153 -17.28 3.28 -1.78
C GLU A 153 -16.25 4.34 -1.38
N HIS A 154 -16.21 4.68 -0.10
CA HIS A 154 -15.30 5.68 0.46
C HIS A 154 -13.83 5.26 0.35
N GLU A 155 -13.48 4.11 0.91
CA GLU A 155 -12.12 3.56 0.85
C GLU A 155 -11.71 3.27 -0.61
N ALA A 156 -12.68 2.92 -1.48
CA ALA A 156 -12.41 2.70 -2.89
C ALA A 156 -12.04 4.00 -3.64
N GLU A 157 -12.72 5.12 -3.34
CA GLU A 157 -12.42 6.43 -3.90
C GLU A 157 -11.02 6.90 -3.48
N GLU A 158 -10.67 6.75 -2.21
CA GLU A 158 -9.34 7.08 -1.69
C GLU A 158 -8.22 6.27 -2.33
N ILE A 159 -8.37 4.93 -2.36
CA ILE A 159 -7.37 4.05 -2.95
C ILE A 159 -7.15 4.39 -4.43
N ALA A 160 -8.22 4.69 -5.17
CA ALA A 160 -8.12 5.07 -6.57
C ALA A 160 -7.31 6.37 -6.75
N GLU A 161 -7.59 7.40 -5.94
CA GLU A 161 -6.85 8.66 -5.93
C GLU A 161 -5.36 8.44 -5.61
N PHE A 162 -5.06 7.68 -4.55
CA PHE A 162 -3.69 7.43 -4.14
C PHE A 162 -2.91 6.59 -5.16
N TYR A 163 -3.56 5.68 -5.88
CA TYR A 163 -2.93 4.98 -7.00
C TYR A 163 -2.56 5.94 -8.13
N ASP A 164 -3.44 6.86 -8.51
CA ASP A 164 -3.17 7.85 -9.55
C ASP A 164 -2.00 8.77 -9.16
N ASP A 165 -1.95 9.19 -7.90
CA ASP A 165 -0.84 9.98 -7.36
C ASP A 165 0.46 9.19 -7.26
N LEU A 166 0.41 7.92 -6.82
CA LEU A 166 1.57 7.03 -6.75
C LEU A 166 2.19 6.82 -8.13
N LEU A 167 1.36 6.51 -9.14
CA LEU A 167 1.80 6.36 -10.52
C LEU A 167 2.42 7.66 -11.05
N SER A 168 1.79 8.80 -10.78
CA SER A 168 2.33 10.11 -11.16
C SER A 168 3.69 10.40 -10.49
N ALA A 169 3.84 10.01 -9.23
CA ALA A 169 5.08 10.19 -8.47
C ALA A 169 6.22 9.30 -8.98
N PHE A 170 5.93 8.09 -9.45
CA PHE A 170 6.89 7.24 -10.17
C PHE A 170 7.35 7.91 -11.47
N ASP A 171 6.42 8.46 -12.27
CA ASP A 171 6.72 9.12 -13.54
C ASP A 171 7.60 10.38 -13.36
N SER A 172 7.30 11.19 -12.34
CA SER A 172 8.09 12.38 -12.01
C SER A 172 9.39 12.07 -11.27
N ARG A 173 9.59 10.81 -10.85
CA ARG A 173 10.73 10.37 -10.03
C ARG A 173 10.82 11.18 -8.74
N SER A 174 9.67 11.34 -8.08
CA SER A 174 9.56 11.99 -6.79
C SER A 174 10.50 11.35 -5.76
N ASP A 175 10.74 12.04 -4.66
CA ASP A 175 11.58 11.50 -3.60
C ASP A 175 10.98 10.20 -3.02
N PRO A 176 11.82 9.27 -2.52
CA PRO A 176 11.34 8.00 -1.96
C PRO A 176 10.34 8.14 -0.80
N GLU A 177 10.42 9.21 0.00
CA GLU A 177 9.44 9.40 1.09
C GLU A 177 8.05 9.71 0.53
N THR A 178 7.94 10.48 -0.55
CA THR A 178 6.65 10.69 -1.24
C THR A 178 6.05 9.37 -1.76
N ILE A 179 6.88 8.47 -2.33
CA ILE A 179 6.41 7.14 -2.75
C ILE A 179 5.93 6.32 -1.55
N LYS A 180 6.67 6.39 -0.45
CA LYS A 180 6.33 5.68 0.78
C LYS A 180 5.01 6.16 1.37
N THR A 181 4.80 7.47 1.49
CA THR A 181 3.55 8.06 1.99
C THR A 181 2.36 7.65 1.12
N LEU A 182 2.47 7.76 -0.21
CA LEU A 182 1.37 7.41 -1.14
C LEU A 182 1.04 5.91 -1.13
N ALA A 183 2.05 5.05 -1.20
CA ALA A 183 1.83 3.61 -1.09
C ALA A 183 1.33 3.21 0.32
N GLY A 184 1.73 3.95 1.36
CA GLY A 184 1.29 3.78 2.74
C GLY A 184 -0.20 4.05 2.92
N GLY A 185 -0.73 5.12 2.33
CA GLY A 185 -2.17 5.40 2.33
C GLY A 185 -2.99 4.28 1.69
N ILE A 186 -2.57 3.80 0.51
CA ILE A 186 -3.24 2.65 -0.12
C ILE A 186 -3.21 1.42 0.79
N ILE A 187 -2.07 1.16 1.44
CA ILE A 187 -1.93 0.05 2.38
C ILE A 187 -2.88 0.22 3.57
N HIS A 188 -2.97 1.42 4.14
CA HIS A 188 -3.80 1.70 5.30
C HIS A 188 -5.29 1.49 4.99
N GLU A 189 -5.80 2.07 3.90
CA GLU A 189 -7.17 1.84 3.45
C GLU A 189 -7.49 0.35 3.25
N LEU A 190 -6.55 -0.40 2.67
CA LEU A 190 -6.68 -1.83 2.51
C LEU A 190 -6.67 -2.60 3.85
N GLU A 191 -5.90 -2.15 4.83
CA GLU A 191 -5.89 -2.70 6.19
C GLU A 191 -7.22 -2.43 6.91
N VAL A 192 -7.78 -1.22 6.75
CA VAL A 192 -9.13 -0.86 7.24
C VAL A 192 -10.17 -1.82 6.67
N VAL A 193 -10.18 -2.01 5.34
CA VAL A 193 -11.09 -2.95 4.67
C VAL A 193 -10.91 -4.39 5.16
N ALA A 194 -9.67 -4.81 5.44
CA ALA A 194 -9.38 -6.13 5.99
C ALA A 194 -9.81 -6.31 7.46
N GLY A 195 -10.23 -5.24 8.13
CA GLY A 195 -10.56 -5.20 9.55
C GLY A 195 -9.33 -5.23 10.45
N GLU A 196 -8.18 -4.82 9.93
CA GLU A 196 -6.92 -4.68 10.64
C GLU A 196 -6.79 -3.22 11.12
N GLU A 197 -7.61 -2.82 12.10
CA GLU A 197 -7.48 -1.50 12.70
C GLU A 197 -6.16 -1.39 13.47
N SER A 198 -5.36 -0.36 13.16
CA SER A 198 -4.20 0.01 13.97
C SER A 198 -4.65 0.44 15.37
N GLU A 199 -4.04 -0.12 16.43
CA GLU A 199 -4.18 0.43 17.78
C GLU A 199 -3.50 1.81 17.83
N VAL A 200 -4.25 2.86 17.52
CA VAL A 200 -3.73 4.23 17.56
C VAL A 200 -3.67 4.69 19.02
N THR A 201 -2.46 4.67 19.59
CA THR A 201 -2.26 4.96 21.03
C THR A 201 -1.89 6.42 21.34
N GLU A 202 -1.53 7.21 20.33
CA GLU A 202 -1.01 8.59 20.47
C GLU A 202 -1.74 9.59 19.55
N LEU A 203 -3.08 9.63 19.62
CA LEU A 203 -3.94 10.48 18.77
C LEU A 203 -3.57 11.97 18.82
N THR A 204 -3.15 12.48 19.98
CA THR A 204 -2.71 13.88 20.14
C THR A 204 -1.45 14.19 19.35
N GLY A 205 -0.54 13.21 19.21
CA GLY A 205 0.69 13.35 18.42
C GLY A 205 0.41 13.60 16.95
N TYR A 206 -0.57 12.89 16.37
CA TYR A 206 -1.00 13.12 14.98
C TYR A 206 -1.55 14.54 14.78
N VAL A 207 -2.37 15.04 15.70
CA VAL A 207 -2.90 16.42 15.62
C VAL A 207 -1.77 17.46 15.66
N GLU A 208 -0.77 17.27 16.52
CA GLU A 208 0.39 18.17 16.58
C GLU A 208 1.24 18.09 15.31
N ASN A 209 1.46 16.91 14.76
CA ASN A 209 2.18 16.71 13.51
C ASN A 209 1.47 17.39 12.33
N ILE A 210 0.15 17.21 12.19
CA ILE A 210 -0.67 17.87 11.16
C ILE A 210 -0.46 19.38 11.21
N ARG A 211 -0.54 19.98 12.40
CA ARG A 211 -0.36 21.44 12.55
C ARG A 211 1.03 21.90 12.11
N ASN A 212 2.07 21.14 12.46
CA ASN A 212 3.44 21.45 12.08
C ASN A 212 3.64 21.35 10.56
N LEU A 213 3.23 20.22 9.97
CA LEU A 213 3.35 19.96 8.53
C LEU A 213 2.59 20.99 7.70
N LEU A 214 1.35 21.32 8.08
CA LEU A 214 0.55 22.33 7.39
C LEU A 214 1.13 23.76 7.53
N THR A 215 1.71 24.07 8.69
CA THR A 215 2.42 25.36 8.87
C THR A 215 3.65 25.44 7.97
N GLU A 216 4.42 24.36 7.86
CA GLU A 216 5.58 24.29 6.97
C GLU A 216 5.17 24.33 5.48
N ALA A 217 4.13 23.58 5.10
CA ALA A 217 3.58 23.58 3.73
C ALA A 217 3.18 25.00 3.29
N LYS A 218 2.56 25.76 4.19
CA LYS A 218 2.20 27.17 3.97
C LYS A 218 3.43 28.05 3.73
N GLU A 219 4.51 27.83 4.48
CA GLU A 219 5.76 28.58 4.30
C GLU A 219 6.47 28.23 3.00
N GLU A 220 6.56 26.94 2.65
CA GLU A 220 7.19 26.48 1.41
C GLU A 220 6.42 26.94 0.17
N TYR A 221 5.09 26.85 0.20
CA TYR A 221 4.26 27.34 -0.89
C TYR A 221 4.43 28.85 -1.12
N ALA A 222 4.54 29.63 -0.05
CA ALA A 222 4.79 31.07 -0.14
C ALA A 222 6.16 31.43 -0.74
N LYS A 223 7.14 30.51 -0.66
CA LYS A 223 8.45 30.63 -1.31
C LYS A 223 8.41 30.23 -2.79
N GLY A 224 7.33 29.59 -3.23
CA GLY A 224 7.17 29.03 -4.57
C GLY A 224 7.61 27.56 -4.68
N GLU A 225 8.00 26.94 -3.57
CA GLU A 225 8.43 25.54 -3.50
C GLU A 225 7.19 24.63 -3.48
N THR A 226 6.56 24.46 -4.66
CA THR A 226 5.25 23.80 -4.81
C THR A 226 5.31 22.30 -4.50
N ASP A 227 6.37 21.62 -4.98
CA ASP A 227 6.53 20.17 -4.78
C ASP A 227 6.71 19.82 -3.30
N GLU A 228 7.52 20.62 -2.58
CA GLU A 228 7.74 20.45 -1.14
C GLU A 228 6.44 20.71 -0.36
N ALA A 229 5.72 21.79 -0.69
CA ALA A 229 4.44 22.09 -0.07
C ALA A 229 3.40 20.97 -0.29
N LEU A 230 3.37 20.38 -1.49
CA LEU A 230 2.48 19.27 -1.81
C LEU A 230 2.86 18.00 -1.02
N SER A 231 4.16 17.71 -0.90
CA SER A 231 4.65 16.58 -0.09
C SER A 231 4.25 16.75 1.37
N LEU A 232 4.46 17.93 1.95
CA LEU A 232 4.08 18.23 3.34
C LEU A 232 2.56 18.16 3.56
N ALA A 233 1.74 18.69 2.64
CA ALA A 233 0.29 18.58 2.70
C ALA A 233 -0.18 17.11 2.60
N THR A 234 0.46 16.32 1.74
CA THR A 234 0.15 14.90 1.56
C THR A 234 0.50 14.09 2.81
N LYS A 235 1.67 14.35 3.43
CA LYS A 235 2.05 13.74 4.73
C LYS A 235 1.13 14.16 5.87
N ALA A 236 0.67 15.42 5.88
CA ALA A 236 -0.29 15.87 6.90
C ALA A 236 -1.58 15.06 6.84
N TYR A 237 -2.02 14.67 5.64
CA TYR A 237 -3.20 13.84 5.48
C TYR A 237 -2.89 12.34 5.69
N LEU A 238 -2.14 11.70 4.80
CA LEU A 238 -1.91 10.25 4.78
C LEU A 238 -1.14 9.75 6.03
N ASP A 239 0.01 10.35 6.35
CA ASP A 239 0.78 9.88 7.50
C ASP A 239 0.16 10.29 8.84
N ASN A 240 -0.93 11.07 8.87
CA ASN A 240 -1.49 11.57 10.13
C ASN A 240 -3.01 11.63 10.25
N PHE A 241 -3.73 12.39 9.41
CA PHE A 241 -5.17 12.55 9.57
C PHE A 241 -5.94 11.25 9.32
N GLU A 242 -5.50 10.42 8.38
CA GLU A 242 -6.06 9.08 8.08
C GLU A 242 -6.19 8.24 9.38
N TYR A 243 -5.12 8.22 10.20
CA TYR A 243 -5.10 7.54 11.51
C TYR A 243 -6.01 8.16 12.58
N LEU A 244 -6.56 9.36 12.35
CA LEU A 244 -7.53 10.01 13.22
C LEU A 244 -8.97 9.75 12.81
N GLU A 245 -9.23 9.31 11.57
CA GLU A 245 -10.57 9.34 11.01
C GLU A 245 -11.57 8.48 11.77
N SER A 246 -11.18 7.26 12.11
CA SER A 246 -12.00 6.38 12.94
C SER A 246 -12.37 7.01 14.29
N ALA A 247 -11.42 7.72 14.93
CA ALA A 247 -11.63 8.32 16.24
C ALA A 247 -12.45 9.62 16.19
N VAL A 248 -12.25 10.42 15.14
CA VAL A 248 -13.01 11.65 14.87
C VAL A 248 -14.41 11.29 14.40
N GLY A 249 -14.55 10.46 13.37
CA GLY A 249 -15.83 10.01 12.81
C GLY A 249 -16.74 9.29 13.80
N ALA A 250 -16.19 8.56 14.77
CA ALA A 250 -16.99 7.95 15.85
C ALA A 250 -17.70 8.97 16.75
N GLN A 251 -17.20 10.21 16.83
CA GLN A 251 -17.71 11.26 17.71
C GLN A 251 -18.37 12.41 16.95
N ASP A 252 -17.81 12.79 15.81
CA ASP A 252 -18.26 13.87 14.95
C ASP A 252 -18.01 13.53 13.47
N PRO A 253 -18.93 12.75 12.84
CA PRO A 253 -18.82 12.38 11.43
C PRO A 253 -18.79 13.58 10.47
N GLU A 254 -19.53 14.64 10.79
CA GLU A 254 -19.56 15.85 9.94
C GLU A 254 -18.21 16.57 9.97
N LEU A 255 -17.55 16.62 11.13
CA LEU A 255 -16.19 17.17 11.24
C LEU A 255 -15.16 16.29 10.52
N ASN A 256 -15.32 14.96 10.54
CA ASN A 256 -14.42 14.05 9.85
C ASN A 256 -14.41 14.33 8.35
N GLU A 257 -15.59 14.22 7.73
CA GLU A 257 -15.82 14.42 6.29
C GLU A 257 -15.35 15.81 5.85
N GLU A 258 -15.65 16.86 6.63
CA GLU A 258 -15.21 18.22 6.30
C GLU A 258 -13.69 18.37 6.34
N VAL A 259 -13.00 17.78 7.31
CA VAL A 259 -11.54 17.91 7.41
C VAL A 259 -10.84 17.08 6.34
N GLU A 260 -11.34 15.88 6.09
CA GLU A 260 -10.88 14.98 5.05
C GLU A 260 -10.97 15.65 3.67
N GLU A 261 -12.13 16.18 3.28
CA GLU A 261 -12.32 16.92 2.02
C GLU A 261 -11.34 18.11 1.93
N MET A 262 -11.20 18.89 3.01
CA MET A 262 -10.29 20.03 3.04
C MET A 262 -8.81 19.63 2.86
N MET A 263 -8.40 18.45 3.36
CA MET A 263 -7.01 17.99 3.39
C MET A 263 -6.64 17.11 2.19
N ARG A 264 -7.42 16.05 1.91
CA ARG A 264 -7.21 15.08 0.83
C ARG A 264 -7.37 15.73 -0.53
N GLU A 265 -8.46 16.45 -0.73
CA GLU A 265 -8.85 16.97 -2.04
C GLU A 265 -8.46 18.44 -2.17
N GLU A 266 -9.13 19.33 -1.43
CA GLU A 266 -9.11 20.77 -1.72
C GLU A 266 -7.71 21.37 -1.59
N LEU A 267 -6.99 21.11 -0.49
CA LEU A 267 -5.65 21.66 -0.28
C LEU A 267 -4.67 21.18 -1.35
N ARG A 268 -4.69 19.87 -1.64
CA ARG A 268 -3.76 19.24 -2.58
C ARG A 268 -4.03 19.71 -3.99
N ASP A 269 -5.29 19.83 -4.38
CA ASP A 269 -5.70 20.41 -5.66
C ASP A 269 -5.33 21.88 -5.79
N MET A 270 -5.50 22.69 -4.75
CA MET A 270 -5.08 24.09 -4.78
C MET A 270 -3.56 24.21 -5.02
N ILE A 271 -2.76 23.36 -4.38
CA ILE A 271 -1.30 23.35 -4.55
C ILE A 271 -0.94 22.86 -5.97
N LYS A 272 -1.47 21.70 -6.40
CA LYS A 272 -1.25 21.11 -7.74
C LYS A 272 -1.62 22.08 -8.87
N ASN A 273 -2.71 22.84 -8.70
CA ASN A 273 -3.21 23.78 -9.71
C ASN A 273 -2.61 25.20 -9.62
N GLY A 274 -1.68 25.45 -8.70
CA GLY A 274 -1.00 26.74 -8.60
C GLY A 274 -1.92 27.88 -8.15
N ALA A 275 -2.84 27.61 -7.23
CA ALA A 275 -3.73 28.63 -6.67
C ALA A 275 -2.96 29.81 -6.04
N PRO A 276 -3.54 31.01 -5.93
CA PRO A 276 -2.87 32.14 -5.29
C PRO A 276 -2.41 31.80 -3.87
N ALA A 277 -1.16 32.12 -3.50
CA ALA A 277 -0.59 31.79 -2.19
C ALA A 277 -1.42 32.31 -1.00
N GLY A 278 -2.14 33.42 -1.17
CA GLY A 278 -3.07 33.92 -0.16
C GLY A 278 -4.32 33.03 0.05
N GLU A 279 -4.81 32.39 -1.02
CA GLU A 279 -5.91 31.44 -0.96
C GLU A 279 -5.46 30.14 -0.29
N VAL A 280 -4.32 29.57 -0.71
CA VAL A 280 -3.73 28.37 -0.07
C VAL A 280 -3.46 28.62 1.41
N SER A 281 -2.85 29.76 1.74
CA SER A 281 -2.63 30.17 3.13
C SER A 281 -3.91 30.26 3.95
N SER A 282 -5.00 30.77 3.36
CA SER A 282 -6.29 30.91 4.04
C SER A 282 -6.98 29.55 4.22
N HIS A 283 -6.81 28.64 3.25
CA HIS A 283 -7.33 27.28 3.33
C HIS A 283 -6.66 26.51 4.45
N ILE A 284 -5.32 26.55 4.51
CA ILE A 284 -4.52 25.97 5.59
C ILE A 284 -4.94 26.55 6.96
N ASP A 285 -5.13 27.86 7.07
CA ASP A 285 -5.62 28.46 8.33
C ASP A 285 -7.00 27.91 8.75
N GLY A 286 -7.87 27.61 7.78
CA GLY A 286 -9.14 26.92 8.01
C GLY A 286 -8.95 25.53 8.59
N ILE A 287 -8.07 24.72 8.00
CA ILE A 287 -7.76 23.36 8.46
C ILE A 287 -7.18 23.41 9.89
N LEU A 288 -6.26 24.33 10.17
CA LEU A 288 -5.67 24.49 11.50
C LEU A 288 -6.72 24.83 12.57
N LEU A 289 -7.76 25.61 12.23
CA LEU A 289 -8.89 25.88 13.13
C LEU A 289 -9.77 24.63 13.36
N LYS A 290 -9.90 23.76 12.36
CA LYS A 290 -10.59 22.47 12.53
C LYS A 290 -9.76 21.50 13.37
N MET A 291 -8.44 21.53 13.24
CA MET A 291 -7.54 20.78 14.12
C MET A 291 -7.64 21.20 15.60
N ASP A 292 -8.07 22.42 15.91
CA ASP A 292 -8.45 22.80 17.29
C ASP A 292 -9.71 22.10 17.78
N GLN A 293 -10.66 21.81 16.88
CA GLN A 293 -11.88 21.05 17.19
C GLN A 293 -11.58 19.57 17.35
N VAL A 294 -10.80 19.00 16.42
CA VAL A 294 -10.30 17.63 16.51
C VAL A 294 -9.55 17.40 17.83
N ALA A 295 -8.64 18.29 18.22
CA ALA A 295 -7.91 18.18 19.50
C ALA A 295 -8.79 18.11 20.76
N VAL A 296 -10.03 18.64 20.70
CA VAL A 296 -11.00 18.54 21.81
C VAL A 296 -11.67 17.17 21.84
N ILE A 297 -11.83 16.53 20.67
CA ILE A 297 -12.57 15.29 20.45
C ILE A 297 -11.69 14.06 20.59
N VAL A 298 -10.42 14.12 20.21
CA VAL A 298 -9.42 13.04 20.40
C VAL A 298 -8.47 13.30 21.58
N PRO A 299 -8.96 13.50 22.83
CA PRO A 299 -8.05 13.67 23.96
C PRO A 299 -7.28 12.38 24.23
N GLU A 300 -6.08 12.53 24.78
CA GLU A 300 -5.32 11.44 25.40
C GLU A 300 -6.18 10.72 26.43
N PHE A 301 -6.76 9.60 26.04
CA PHE A 301 -7.18 8.61 27.00
C PHE A 301 -5.91 7.98 27.56
N GLY A 302 -5.47 8.48 28.73
CA GLY A 302 -4.54 7.71 29.56
C GLY A 302 -5.07 6.27 29.74
N PRO A 303 -4.22 5.29 30.10
CA PRO A 303 -4.38 3.84 29.87
C PRO A 303 -5.60 3.11 30.51
N MET A 304 -6.67 3.81 30.88
CA MET A 304 -7.84 3.33 31.62
C MET A 304 -9.18 3.66 30.95
N ALA A 305 -9.24 4.14 29.70
CA ALA A 305 -10.50 4.54 29.07
C ALA A 305 -10.86 3.81 27.77
N PHE A 306 -10.58 2.50 27.69
CA PHE A 306 -11.31 1.61 26.80
C PHE A 306 -12.31 0.77 27.58
N VAL A 307 -13.49 1.34 27.87
CA VAL A 307 -14.71 0.53 27.83
C VAL A 307 -15.24 0.67 26.41
N VAL A 308 -14.59 -0.08 25.52
CA VAL A 308 -15.18 -0.75 24.35
C VAL A 308 -16.61 -0.30 24.06
N LEU A 309 -16.79 0.60 23.09
CA LEU A 309 -18.03 0.70 22.33
C LEU A 309 -18.00 -0.38 21.22
N GLY A 310 -17.74 -1.61 21.64
CA GLY A 310 -17.79 -2.79 20.80
C GLY A 310 -19.24 -3.20 20.64
N ILE A 311 -19.77 -2.94 19.46
CA ILE A 311 -20.98 -3.61 18.99
C ILE A 311 -20.62 -5.08 18.73
N ALA A 312 -20.94 -5.92 19.72
CA ALA A 312 -21.40 -7.31 19.64
C ALA A 312 -20.51 -8.41 19.00
N ILE A 313 -19.71 -9.08 19.85
CA ILE A 313 -19.67 -10.56 19.87
C ILE A 313 -19.89 -11.04 21.30
N ILE A 314 -21.14 -11.33 21.66
CA ILE A 314 -21.45 -12.18 22.82
C ILE A 314 -21.20 -13.64 22.39
N ALA A 315 -19.95 -14.09 22.55
CA ALA A 315 -19.63 -15.51 22.64
C ALA A 315 -19.50 -15.87 24.13
N VAL A 316 -20.63 -16.07 24.82
CA VAL A 316 -20.63 -16.76 26.12
C VAL A 316 -20.75 -18.27 25.88
N LEU A 317 -19.59 -18.92 25.76
CA LEU A 317 -19.37 -20.32 26.09
C LEU A 317 -18.04 -20.31 26.87
N ILE A 318 -18.01 -20.42 28.20
CA ILE A 318 -18.20 -21.68 28.92
C ILE A 318 -18.44 -21.35 30.40
N VAL A 319 -19.57 -21.82 30.94
CA VAL A 319 -19.72 -22.06 32.38
C VAL A 319 -18.82 -23.23 32.74
N GLY A 320 -17.68 -22.92 33.32
CA GLY A 320 -16.75 -23.89 33.88
C GLY A 320 -16.03 -23.27 35.07
N ILE A 321 -16.60 -23.45 36.27
CA ILE A 321 -15.98 -23.56 37.61
C ILE A 321 -17.00 -23.05 38.64
N LYS A 322 -17.82 -23.96 39.16
CA LYS A 322 -18.44 -23.77 40.48
C LYS A 322 -17.34 -23.88 41.54
N GLN A 323 -16.91 -22.71 42.00
CA GLN A 323 -16.49 -22.32 43.35
C GLN A 323 -15.75 -23.33 44.24
N GLN A 324 -14.57 -22.86 44.65
CA GLN A 324 -13.83 -23.17 45.86
C GLN A 324 -14.68 -23.47 47.10
N LYS A 325 -14.28 -24.55 47.76
CA LYS A 325 -14.05 -24.71 49.22
C LYS A 325 -14.51 -23.54 50.11
N LEU A 326 -15.41 -23.86 51.05
CA LEU A 326 -15.32 -23.45 52.46
C LEU A 326 -15.76 -24.64 53.35
N VAL A 327 -14.85 -25.04 54.23
CA VAL A 327 -14.90 -26.12 55.25
C VAL A 327 -15.49 -25.53 56.56
N PRO A 328 -15.76 -26.27 57.67
CA PRO A 328 -16.53 -27.50 57.96
C PRO A 328 -17.71 -27.24 58.95
N LYS A 329 -18.46 -28.29 59.34
CA LYS A 329 -19.02 -28.42 60.70
C LYS A 329 -18.88 -29.87 61.21
N LEU A 330 -18.24 -29.96 62.39
CA LEU A 330 -17.96 -31.09 63.29
C LEU A 330 -16.82 -32.03 62.86
#